data_AF-A0AAV2L3A4-F1
#
_entry.id   AF-A0AAV2L3A4-F1
#
_cell.length_a   1.000
_cell.length_b   1.000
_cell.length_c   1.000
_cell.angle_alpha   90.00
_cell.angle_beta   90.00
_cell.angle_gamma   90.00
#
_symmetry.space_group_name_H-M   'P 1'
#
loop_
_entity.id
_entity.type
_entity.pdbx_description
1 polymer ?
#
loop_
_entity_poly.entity_id
_entity_poly.type
_entity_poly.pdbx_seq_one_letter_code
_entity_poly.pdbx_strand_id
1 'polypeptide(L)'
;MRTPLYHWLCGRGPWHWSECIVGLTKMVEPPQWVQIGSSFVTHYYQVFDTDRSRLGNIYTDASCLTWEGEQFQGKMEIVRKLTSLPFTKIAHIVTAQDHQPTPDSCIISMVVGQLKADDDLIMGFQQTFMLKSVNESWGQP
;
A
#
# COMPACT_ATOMS: atom_id res chain seq x y z
N MET A 1 25.10 -12.17 -14.75
CA MET A 1 25.12 -10.68 -14.71
C MET A 1 23.79 -10.18 -15.28
N ARG A 2 23.27 -9.10 -14.69
CA ARG A 2 21.92 -8.45 -14.81
C ARG A 2 21.31 -8.48 -16.24
N THR A 3 19.99 -8.58 -16.41
CA THR A 3 18.99 -7.55 -16.05
C THR A 3 17.59 -8.07 -15.67
N PRO A 4 16.90 -7.45 -14.69
CA PRO A 4 15.47 -7.68 -14.43
C PRO A 4 14.62 -6.91 -15.46
N LEU A 5 13.60 -7.56 -16.01
CA LEU A 5 12.62 -6.93 -16.90
C LEU A 5 11.58 -6.20 -16.06
N TYR A 6 11.69 -4.88 -15.98
CA TYR A 6 10.64 -4.01 -15.45
C TYR A 6 9.47 -3.99 -16.44
N HIS A 7 8.25 -4.24 -15.98
CA HIS A 7 7.06 -4.10 -16.81
C HIS A 7 6.79 -2.60 -17.02
N TRP A 8 6.98 -2.14 -18.25
CA TRP A 8 6.68 -0.78 -18.69
C TRP A 8 5.21 -0.72 -19.12
N LEU A 9 4.41 0.18 -18.54
CA LEU A 9 3.11 0.54 -19.11
C LEU A 9 3.37 1.37 -20.38
N CYS A 10 3.26 0.74 -21.55
CA CYS A 10 3.30 1.43 -22.83
C CYS A 10 1.87 1.88 -23.18
N GLY A 11 1.53 3.14 -22.87
CA GLY A 11 0.27 3.73 -23.30
C GLY A 11 0.41 4.42 -24.65
N ARG A 12 -0.32 3.95 -25.67
CA ARG A 12 -0.68 4.75 -26.85
C ARG A 12 -2.17 4.62 -27.15
N GLY A 13 -2.93 5.65 -26.77
CA GLY A 13 -4.19 6.00 -27.42
C GLY A 13 -5.39 5.06 -27.25
N PRO A 14 -6.59 5.49 -27.68
CA PRO A 14 -7.78 5.30 -26.87
C PRO A 14 -8.79 4.32 -27.49
N TRP A 15 -9.37 3.46 -26.65
CA TRP A 15 -10.58 2.65 -26.90
C TRP A 15 -10.47 1.31 -27.64
N HIS A 16 -9.38 0.53 -27.50
CA HIS A 16 -9.44 -0.91 -27.82
C HIS A 16 -8.63 -1.73 -26.82
N TRP A 17 -9.33 -2.49 -25.98
CA TRP A 17 -8.74 -3.61 -25.23
C TRP A 17 -8.96 -4.85 -26.09
N SER A 18 -7.92 -5.33 -26.77
CA SER A 18 -7.95 -6.66 -27.37
C SER A 18 -7.15 -7.58 -26.46
N GLU A 19 -7.83 -8.51 -25.79
CA GLU A 19 -7.18 -9.65 -25.16
C GLU A 19 -6.60 -10.54 -26.26
N CYS A 20 -5.32 -10.38 -26.55
CA CYS A 20 -4.57 -11.38 -27.29
C CYS A 20 -3.85 -12.27 -26.29
N ILE A 21 -4.52 -13.32 -25.79
CA ILE A 21 -3.82 -14.52 -25.31
C ILE A 21 -4.55 -15.76 -25.83
N VAL A 22 -3.93 -16.37 -26.84
CA VAL A 22 -4.15 -17.77 -27.22
C VAL A 22 -3.43 -18.63 -26.18
N GLY A 23 -4.15 -19.56 -25.54
CA GLY A 23 -3.57 -20.67 -24.80
C GLY A 23 -3.99 -20.73 -23.33
N LEU A 24 -4.43 -21.90 -22.89
CA LEU A 24 -4.63 -22.25 -21.48
C LEU A 24 -3.35 -21.98 -20.68
N THR A 25 -3.24 -20.79 -20.07
CA THR A 25 -2.23 -20.52 -19.04
C THR A 25 -2.75 -21.06 -17.71
N LYS A 26 -2.11 -22.14 -17.24
CA LYS A 26 -2.04 -22.50 -15.82
C LYS A 26 -1.88 -21.20 -15.03
N MET A 27 -2.78 -20.90 -14.09
CA MET A 27 -2.74 -19.66 -13.29
C MET A 27 -1.32 -19.53 -12.72
N VAL A 28 -0.57 -18.53 -13.20
CA VAL A 28 0.75 -18.24 -12.68
C VAL A 28 0.50 -17.55 -11.34
N GLU A 29 0.85 -18.22 -10.25
CA GLU A 29 0.79 -17.64 -8.91
C GLU A 29 1.44 -16.25 -8.92
N PRO A 30 0.80 -15.22 -8.36
CA PRO A 30 1.35 -13.88 -8.36
C PRO A 30 2.71 -13.87 -7.67
N PRO A 31 3.66 -13.01 -8.11
CA PRO A 31 4.96 -12.94 -7.46
C PRO A 31 4.86 -12.67 -5.96
N GLN A 32 5.81 -13.19 -5.18
CA GLN A 32 5.76 -13.11 -3.70
C GLN A 32 5.60 -11.67 -3.17
N TRP A 33 6.26 -10.68 -3.79
CA TRP A 33 6.12 -9.28 -3.37
C TRP A 33 4.72 -8.70 -3.60
N VAL A 34 4.00 -9.18 -4.62
CA VAL A 34 2.61 -8.81 -4.88
C VAL A 34 1.72 -9.38 -3.79
N GLN A 35 1.95 -10.64 -3.39
CA GLN A 35 1.20 -11.28 -2.30
C GLN A 35 1.42 -10.54 -0.98
N ILE A 36 2.68 -10.31 -0.59
CA ILE A 36 3.03 -9.59 0.65
C ILE A 36 2.46 -8.17 0.64
N GLY A 37 2.65 -7.44 -0.48
CA GLY A 37 2.12 -6.09 -0.64
C GLY A 37 0.60 -6.02 -0.52
N SER A 38 -0.11 -6.91 -1.21
CA SER A 38 -1.58 -6.98 -1.18
C SER A 38 -2.11 -7.31 0.23
N SER A 39 -1.47 -8.27 0.91
CA SER A 39 -1.83 -8.64 2.28
C SER A 39 -1.57 -7.50 3.25
N PHE A 40 -0.43 -6.81 3.11
CA PHE A 40 -0.11 -5.64 3.93
C PHE A 40 -1.14 -4.53 3.73
N VAL A 41 -1.47 -4.17 2.48
CA VAL A 41 -2.44 -3.12 2.16
C VAL A 41 -3.81 -3.44 2.75
N THR A 42 -4.27 -4.68 2.57
CA THR A 42 -5.54 -5.15 3.14
C THR A 42 -5.55 -5.01 4.65
N HIS A 43 -4.48 -5.48 5.32
CA HIS A 43 -4.36 -5.38 6.77
C HIS A 43 -4.29 -3.92 7.24
N TYR A 44 -3.51 -3.07 6.56
CA TYR A 44 -3.32 -1.67 6.89
C TYR A 44 -4.66 -0.93 6.96
N TYR A 45 -5.44 -0.95 5.88
CA TYR A 45 -6.72 -0.22 5.84
C TYR A 45 -7.78 -0.86 6.73
N GLN A 46 -7.80 -2.18 6.88
CA GLN A 46 -8.69 -2.83 7.83
C GLN A 46 -8.43 -2.33 9.27
N VAL A 47 -7.17 -2.25 9.69
CA VAL A 47 -6.80 -1.74 11.01
C VAL A 47 -7.06 -0.24 11.10
N PHE A 48 -6.77 0.53 10.05
CA PHE A 48 -7.02 1.98 10.01
C PHE A 48 -8.50 2.31 10.24
N ASP A 49 -9.40 1.58 9.56
CA ASP A 49 -10.85 1.81 9.59
C ASP A 49 -11.50 1.34 10.90
N THR A 50 -10.88 0.37 11.59
CA THR A 50 -11.43 -0.23 12.82
C THR A 50 -10.80 0.29 14.10
N ASP A 51 -9.47 0.30 14.18
CA ASP A 51 -8.71 0.75 15.35
C ASP A 51 -7.29 1.19 14.95
N ARG A 52 -7.20 2.45 14.49
CA ARG A 52 -5.95 3.12 14.11
C ARG A 52 -4.88 3.16 15.21
N SER A 53 -5.23 2.97 16.49
CA SER A 53 -4.21 2.90 17.56
C SER A 53 -3.29 1.69 17.41
N ARG A 54 -3.79 0.61 16.78
CA ARG A 54 -3.06 -0.64 16.56
C ARG A 54 -2.10 -0.59 15.37
N LEU A 55 -2.16 0.46 14.55
CA LEU A 55 -1.21 0.68 13.45
C LEU A 55 0.23 0.83 13.94
N GLY A 56 0.44 1.09 15.24
CA GLY A 56 1.79 1.05 15.81
C GLY A 56 2.52 -0.28 15.61
N ASN A 57 1.81 -1.40 15.41
CA ASN A 57 2.44 -2.72 15.27
C ASN A 57 3.16 -2.94 13.94
N ILE A 58 2.80 -2.15 12.91
CA ILE A 58 3.40 -2.25 11.58
C ILE A 58 4.50 -1.20 11.35
N TYR A 59 4.68 -0.29 12.31
CA TYR A 59 5.73 0.73 12.30
C TYR A 59 6.84 0.39 13.29
N THR A 60 8.03 0.91 13.01
CA THR A 60 9.23 0.78 13.86
C THR A 60 9.70 2.17 14.31
N ASP A 61 10.68 2.23 15.21
CA ASP A 61 11.28 3.51 15.63
C ASP A 61 12.07 4.20 14.50
N ALA A 62 12.44 3.45 13.46
CA ALA A 62 13.08 3.97 12.26
C ALA A 62 12.07 4.38 11.16
N SER A 63 10.77 4.14 11.36
CA SER A 63 9.74 4.47 10.37
C SER A 63 9.55 5.98 10.24
N CYS A 64 9.13 6.41 9.05
CA CYS A 64 8.79 7.80 8.75
C CYS A 64 7.44 7.84 8.02
N LEU A 65 6.57 8.76 8.42
CA LEU A 65 5.30 9.06 7.76
C LEU A 65 5.32 10.52 7.29
N THR A 66 4.96 10.75 6.04
CA THR A 66 4.58 12.08 5.55
C THR A 66 3.06 12.09 5.35
N TRP A 67 2.36 12.98 6.04
CA TRP A 67 0.90 13.13 5.95
C TRP A 67 0.56 14.57 5.57
N GLU A 68 0.00 14.79 4.38
CA GLU A 68 -0.39 16.13 3.89
C GLU A 68 0.75 17.17 3.98
N GLY A 69 1.99 16.75 3.70
CA GLY A 69 3.18 17.61 3.73
C GLY A 69 3.90 17.69 5.08
N GLU A 70 3.30 17.21 6.17
CA GLU A 70 3.92 17.16 7.49
C GLU A 70 4.64 15.82 7.71
N GLN A 71 5.83 15.83 8.31
CA GLN A 71 6.65 14.64 8.55
C GLN A 71 6.61 14.22 10.03
N PHE A 72 6.49 12.92 10.26
CA PHE A 72 6.44 12.30 11.58
C PHE A 72 7.41 11.11 11.61
N GLN A 73 8.41 11.18 12.49
CA GLN A 73 9.45 10.16 12.60
C GLN A 73 9.24 9.31 13.85
N GLY A 74 9.36 7.99 13.68
CA GLY A 74 9.24 6.99 14.73
C GLY A 74 7.80 6.59 15.03
N LYS A 75 7.63 5.33 15.43
CA LYS A 75 6.35 4.69 15.74
C LYS A 75 5.43 5.55 16.62
N MET A 76 5.97 6.13 17.69
CA MET A 76 5.16 6.91 18.65
C MET A 76 4.54 8.16 18.01
N GLU A 77 5.33 8.95 17.27
CA GLU A 77 4.83 10.18 16.62
C GLU A 77 3.84 9.85 15.51
N ILE A 78 4.09 8.77 14.76
CA ILE A 78 3.20 8.28 13.72
C ILE A 78 1.83 7.92 14.33
N VAL A 79 1.79 7.08 15.36
CA VAL A 79 0.53 6.68 16.01
C VAL A 79 -0.18 7.89 16.62
N ARG A 80 0.55 8.82 17.23
CA ARG A 80 -0.01 10.07 17.76
C ARG A 80 -0.71 10.86 16.66
N LYS A 81 -0.08 11.05 15.50
CA LYS A 81 -0.69 11.76 14.37
C LYS A 81 -1.94 11.06 13.85
N LEU A 82 -1.87 9.74 13.64
CA LEU A 82 -3.01 8.97 13.10
C LEU A 82 -4.21 9.01 14.04
N THR A 83 -3.98 8.88 15.35
CA THR A 83 -5.03 8.93 16.38
C THR A 83 -5.57 10.35 16.61
N SER A 84 -4.80 11.40 16.31
CA SER A 84 -5.25 12.79 16.44
C SER A 84 -6.09 13.31 15.27
N LEU A 85 -6.28 12.52 14.20
CA LEU A 85 -7.05 12.96 13.05
C LEU A 85 -8.53 13.20 13.43
N PRO A 86 -9.14 14.32 12.99
CA PRO A 86 -10.41 14.83 13.51
C PRO A 86 -11.63 14.15 12.88
N PHE A 87 -11.67 12.82 12.88
CA PHE A 87 -12.82 12.02 12.46
C PHE A 87 -13.06 10.87 13.44
N THR A 88 -14.30 10.39 13.51
CA THR A 88 -14.66 9.25 14.37
C THR A 88 -14.61 7.94 13.60
N LYS A 89 -15.19 7.92 12.40
CA LYS A 89 -15.23 6.78 11.48
C LYS A 89 -14.57 7.16 10.17
N ILE A 90 -13.90 6.20 9.57
CA ILE A 90 -13.35 6.32 8.24
C ILE A 90 -13.51 4.98 7.52
N ALA A 91 -13.76 5.03 6.22
CA ALA A 91 -13.81 3.85 5.36
C ALA A 91 -12.95 4.09 4.12
N HIS A 92 -12.02 3.18 3.84
CA HIS A 92 -11.20 3.22 2.64
C HIS A 92 -11.66 2.16 1.63
N ILE A 93 -11.68 2.56 0.36
CA ILE A 93 -11.89 1.69 -0.80
C ILE A 93 -10.66 1.81 -1.69
N VAL A 94 -9.89 0.75 -1.77
CA VAL A 94 -8.75 0.64 -2.69
C VAL A 94 -9.27 0.40 -4.10
N THR A 95 -8.95 1.30 -5.04
CA THR A 95 -9.33 1.16 -6.45
C THR A 95 -8.21 0.55 -7.28
N ALA A 96 -6.96 0.85 -6.94
CA ALA A 96 -5.78 0.26 -7.56
C ALA A 96 -4.64 0.15 -6.55
N GLN A 97 -3.83 -0.90 -6.68
CA GLN A 97 -2.60 -1.08 -5.93
C GLN A 97 -1.54 -1.73 -6.81
N ASP A 98 -0.33 -1.20 -6.75
CA ASP A 98 0.82 -1.68 -7.51
C ASP A 98 1.97 -1.97 -6.55
N HIS A 99 2.61 -3.14 -6.71
CA HIS A 99 3.69 -3.60 -5.84
C HIS A 99 4.94 -3.94 -6.64
N GLN A 100 6.08 -3.38 -6.24
CA GLN A 100 7.36 -3.59 -6.90
C GLN A 100 8.44 -4.00 -5.88
N PRO A 101 9.30 -4.98 -6.20
CA PRO A 101 10.47 -5.26 -5.40
C PRO A 101 11.53 -4.17 -5.65
N THR A 102 12.32 -3.87 -4.63
CA THR A 102 13.46 -2.95 -4.71
C THR A 102 14.78 -3.72 -4.67
N PRO A 103 15.89 -3.12 -5.15
CA PRO A 103 17.21 -3.75 -5.05
C PRO A 103 17.66 -4.08 -3.62
N ASP A 104 17.16 -3.34 -2.63
CA ASP A 104 17.52 -3.48 -1.21
C ASP A 104 16.60 -4.45 -0.44
N SER A 105 15.99 -5.40 -1.15
CA SER A 105 15.05 -6.39 -0.56
C SER A 105 13.91 -5.75 0.22
N CYS A 106 13.43 -4.58 -0.23
CA CYS A 106 12.20 -3.95 0.24
C CYS A 106 11.10 -4.07 -0.83
N ILE A 107 9.84 -3.87 -0.44
CA ILE A 107 8.70 -3.81 -1.36
C ILE A 107 8.14 -2.40 -1.33
N ILE A 108 8.02 -1.75 -2.49
CA ILE A 108 7.28 -0.49 -2.60
C ILE A 108 5.86 -0.82 -3.05
N SER A 109 4.88 -0.32 -2.32
CA SER A 109 3.46 -0.43 -2.65
C SER A 109 2.89 0.96 -2.87
N MET A 110 2.30 1.20 -4.03
CA MET A 110 1.54 2.41 -4.32
C MET A 110 0.06 2.06 -4.34
N VAL A 111 -0.75 2.83 -3.62
CA VAL A 111 -2.18 2.62 -3.50
C VAL A 111 -2.90 3.87 -3.95
N VAL A 112 -3.92 3.70 -4.76
CA VAL A 112 -4.89 4.73 -5.12
C VAL A 112 -6.26 4.24 -4.71
N GLY A 113 -7.07 5.15 -4.17
CA GLY A 113 -8.39 4.78 -3.69
C GLY A 113 -9.28 5.97 -3.40
N GLN A 114 -10.39 5.67 -2.74
CA GLN A 114 -11.33 6.64 -2.22
C GLN A 114 -11.52 6.40 -0.73
N LEU A 115 -11.75 7.47 0.02
CA LEU A 115 -12.08 7.40 1.43
C LEU A 115 -13.28 8.27 1.76
N LYS A 116 -13.99 7.89 2.81
CA LYS A 116 -15.07 8.68 3.41
C LYS A 116 -14.83 8.75 4.92
N ALA A 117 -14.63 9.96 5.43
CA ALA A 117 -14.56 10.23 6.86
C ALA A 117 -15.92 10.74 7.34
N ASP A 118 -16.49 10.10 8.37
CA ASP A 118 -17.80 10.44 8.93
C ASP A 118 -18.87 10.74 7.85
N ASP A 119 -19.47 11.93 7.88
CA ASP A 119 -20.48 12.38 6.92
C ASP A 119 -19.91 13.23 5.77
N ASP A 120 -18.59 13.39 5.69
CA ASP A 120 -17.94 14.19 4.66
C ASP A 120 -18.12 13.59 3.26
N LEU A 121 -17.81 14.41 2.25
CA LEU A 121 -17.78 13.98 0.86
C LEU A 121 -16.72 12.89 0.66
N ILE A 122 -16.97 11.99 -0.30
CA ILE A 122 -15.98 10.99 -0.71
C ILE A 122 -14.79 11.72 -1.34
N MET A 123 -13.59 11.41 -0.88
CA MET A 123 -12.34 11.99 -1.37
C MET A 123 -11.46 10.92 -2.00
N GLY A 124 -10.78 11.26 -3.09
CA GLY A 124 -9.70 10.42 -3.62
C GLY A 124 -8.47 10.52 -2.75
N PHE A 125 -7.73 9.43 -2.58
CA PHE A 125 -6.46 9.43 -1.89
C PHE A 125 -5.41 8.63 -2.67
N GLN A 126 -4.14 8.94 -2.40
CA GLN A 126 -3.01 8.14 -2.82
C GLN A 126 -2.10 7.92 -1.61
N GLN A 127 -1.52 6.73 -1.49
CA GLN A 127 -0.60 6.41 -0.42
C GLN A 127 0.52 5.51 -0.94
N THR A 128 1.75 5.76 -0.49
CA THR A 128 2.91 4.93 -0.83
C THR A 128 3.49 4.33 0.45
N PHE A 129 3.79 3.04 0.41
CA PHE A 129 4.42 2.29 1.49
C PHE A 129 5.74 1.70 1.00
N MET A 130 6.77 1.78 1.85
CA MET A 130 7.99 1.01 1.68
C MET A 130 8.04 -0.03 2.80
N LEU A 131 7.84 -1.29 2.44
CA LEU A 131 7.88 -2.43 3.35
C LEU A 131 9.29 -2.97 3.38
N LYS A 132 9.82 -3.20 4.58
CA LYS A 132 11.10 -3.84 4.80
C LYS A 132 10.91 -4.99 5.78
N SER A 133 11.43 -6.17 5.44
CA SER A 133 11.47 -7.27 6.39
C SER A 133 12.44 -6.92 7.51
N VAL A 134 11.99 -7.01 8.75
CA VAL A 134 12.84 -6.89 9.93
C VAL A 134 12.71 -8.21 10.67
N ASN A 135 13.82 -8.94 10.85
CA ASN A 135 13.84 -10.25 11.50
C ASN A 135 12.86 -11.27 10.88
N GLU A 136 12.79 -11.33 9.55
CA GLU A 136 11.87 -12.20 8.78
C GLU A 136 10.38 -11.87 8.91
N SER A 137 9.98 -10.84 9.65
CA SER A 137 8.60 -10.35 9.67
C SER A 137 8.45 -9.09 8.79
N TRP A 138 7.45 -9.11 7.91
CA TRP A 138 7.05 -7.95 7.11
C TRP A 138 5.93 -7.20 7.84
N GLY A 139 6.25 -6.57 8.98
CA GLY A 139 5.27 -5.80 9.75
C GLY A 139 4.06 -6.63 10.21
N GLN A 140 4.31 -7.79 10.80
CA GLN A 140 3.32 -8.58 11.55
C GLN A 140 3.92 -8.87 12.94
N PRO A 141 3.09 -9.04 13.99
CA PRO A 141 3.56 -9.22 15.37
C PRO A 141 4.49 -10.41 15.57
#